data_AF-A0A4Z1T0G3-F1
#
_entry.id   AF-A0A4Z1T0G3-F1
#
_cell.length_a   1.000
_cell.length_b   1.000
_cell.length_c   1.000
_cell.angle_alpha   90.00
_cell.angle_beta   90.00
_cell.angle_gamma   90.00
#
_symmetry.space_group_name_H-M   'P 1'
#
loop_
_entity.id
_entity.type
_entity.pdbx_description
1 polymer ?
#
loop_
_entity_poly.entity_id
_entity_poly.type
_entity_poly.pdbx_seq_one_letter_code
_entity_poly.pdbx_strand_id
1 'polypeptide(L)'
;MTALMHAASRGQTEVVRLLRPLEARLQDGRGWTALMHAVGGGHEECVGLLLLERDLRDGEGRTAAEHAVDEKMRKVLVHQPSFPRLPDSLSGYHLTAVLGRGAFGDVYAAHKGGRNVAIKVVSLGGYNVEGRELLRREVEILPSLDHPNIIRCIRGEENDLDSTYVLVMDLCCGDLREEMSRRKKANSSYSDQEVWKTIREVAAALAYLHEKRLVHRDLKPDNVLIASDGRCVLTDFGLTKVLGDSSRMATFAGTLPYMAPEIHQGENYNKSVDVWALGVVGYELCTGRLPFSNVIAIAVEEPPVIEGRGELAALISRMLSKDPKDRPTARDVLEEVGRQLL
;
A
#
# COMPACT_ATOMS: atom_id res chain seq x y z
N MET A 1 27.62 -5.57 16.16
CA MET A 1 26.73 -4.91 15.17
C MET A 1 25.79 -5.95 14.61
N THR A 2 24.52 -5.60 14.44
CA THR A 2 23.51 -6.47 13.81
C THR A 2 23.46 -6.26 12.29
N ALA A 3 22.67 -7.05 11.55
CA ALA A 3 22.55 -6.90 10.10
C ALA A 3 21.92 -5.55 9.71
N LEU A 4 20.94 -5.07 10.47
CA LEU A 4 20.33 -3.74 10.37
C LEU A 4 21.36 -2.63 10.57
N MET A 5 22.24 -2.74 11.56
CA MET A 5 23.31 -1.75 11.78
C MET A 5 24.29 -1.69 10.61
N HIS A 6 24.65 -2.85 10.03
CA HIS A 6 25.50 -2.92 8.84
C HIS A 6 24.81 -2.34 7.59
N ALA A 7 23.51 -2.60 7.41
CA ALA A 7 22.72 -2.04 6.32
C ALA A 7 22.60 -0.51 6.45
N ALA A 8 22.31 -0.04 7.66
CA ALA A 8 22.18 1.37 7.99
C ALA A 8 23.51 2.14 7.79
N SER A 9 24.64 1.59 8.23
CA SER A 9 25.96 2.22 8.04
C SER A 9 26.36 2.35 6.57
N ARG A 10 25.75 1.55 5.68
CA ARG A 10 26.04 1.51 4.24
C ARG A 10 24.97 2.17 3.37
N GLY A 11 23.93 2.75 3.97
CA GLY A 11 22.84 3.39 3.21
C GLY A 11 21.97 2.40 2.44
N GLN A 12 21.92 1.14 2.86
CA GLN A 12 21.12 0.11 2.18
C GLN A 12 19.64 0.19 2.63
N THR A 13 18.94 1.22 2.16
CA THR A 13 17.56 1.54 2.60
C THR A 13 16.63 0.34 2.57
N GLU A 14 16.64 -0.49 1.53
CA GLU A 14 15.74 -1.64 1.42
C GLU A 14 16.03 -2.73 2.44
N VAL A 15 17.31 -2.99 2.69
CA VAL A 15 17.74 -3.93 3.73
C VAL A 15 17.37 -3.37 5.11
N VAL A 16 17.46 -2.05 5.29
CA VAL A 16 16.96 -1.37 6.50
C VAL A 16 15.45 -1.52 6.63
N ARG A 17 14.65 -1.32 5.58
CA ARG A 17 13.19 -1.51 5.61
C ARG A 17 12.82 -2.94 6.00
N LEU A 18 13.53 -3.93 5.46
CA LEU A 18 13.29 -5.36 5.72
C LEU A 18 13.71 -5.78 7.13
N LEU A 19 14.85 -5.29 7.63
CA LEU A 19 15.43 -5.72 8.91
C LEU A 19 14.99 -4.88 10.10
N ARG A 20 14.57 -3.61 9.88
CA ARG A 20 14.05 -2.74 10.94
C ARG A 20 12.96 -3.44 11.75
N PRO A 21 12.00 -4.17 11.18
CA PRO A 21 11.01 -4.87 11.96
C PRO A 21 11.54 -5.90 12.96
N LEU A 22 12.75 -6.43 12.73
CA LEU A 22 13.33 -7.54 13.48
C LEU A 22 14.41 -7.09 14.48
N GLU A 23 15.20 -6.09 14.11
CA GLU A 23 16.43 -5.72 14.85
C GLU A 23 16.43 -4.28 15.39
N ALA A 24 15.35 -3.52 15.18
CA ALA A 24 15.25 -2.15 15.67
C ALA A 24 15.43 -2.06 17.19
N ARG A 25 16.04 -0.95 17.65
CA ARG A 25 16.37 -0.63 19.05
C ARG A 25 17.47 -1.48 19.68
N LEU A 26 18.04 -2.45 18.96
CA LEU A 26 19.23 -3.16 19.42
C LEU A 26 20.43 -2.21 19.46
N GLN A 27 21.36 -2.48 20.36
CA GLN A 27 22.59 -1.72 20.54
C GLN A 27 23.80 -2.63 20.40
N ASP A 28 24.86 -2.15 19.75
CA ASP A 28 26.13 -2.88 19.71
C ASP A 28 26.94 -2.72 21.02
N GLY A 29 28.15 -3.26 21.05
CA GLY A 29 29.02 -3.21 22.23
C GLY A 29 29.42 -1.80 22.69
N ARG A 30 29.18 -0.75 21.89
CA ARG A 30 29.38 0.66 22.27
C ARG A 30 28.07 1.37 22.63
N GLY A 31 26.95 0.65 22.63
CA GLY A 31 25.62 1.25 22.79
C GLY A 31 25.07 1.85 21.48
N TRP A 32 25.74 1.65 20.34
CA TRP A 32 25.29 2.29 19.10
C TRP A 32 24.10 1.56 18.50
N THR A 33 23.09 2.33 18.10
CA THR A 33 21.91 1.85 17.37
C THR A 33 22.12 1.92 15.86
N ALA A 34 21.23 1.30 15.08
CA ALA A 34 21.29 1.38 13.62
C ALA A 34 21.14 2.83 13.12
N LEU A 35 20.32 3.65 13.80
CA LEU A 35 20.18 5.07 13.52
C LEU A 35 21.50 5.82 13.69
N MET A 36 22.25 5.58 14.77
CA MET A 36 23.55 6.23 14.99
C MET A 36 24.55 5.88 13.87
N HIS A 37 24.51 4.62 13.40
CA HIS A 37 25.29 4.18 12.25
C HIS A 37 24.84 4.85 10.93
N ALA A 38 23.54 5.02 10.69
CA ALA A 38 23.02 5.75 9.53
C ALA A 38 23.40 7.23 9.55
N VAL A 39 23.33 7.87 10.72
CA VAL A 39 23.72 9.28 10.93
C VAL A 39 25.21 9.47 10.70
N GLY A 40 26.06 8.62 11.29
CA GLY A 40 27.51 8.69 11.08
C GLY A 40 27.93 8.46 9.61
N GLY A 41 27.11 7.73 8.85
CA GLY A 41 27.31 7.51 7.42
C GLY A 41 26.68 8.56 6.49
N GLY A 42 25.89 9.51 7.02
CA GLY A 42 25.21 10.53 6.21
C GLY A 42 24.00 10.02 5.40
N HIS A 43 23.39 8.89 5.80
CA HIS A 43 22.36 8.22 5.00
C HIS A 43 20.94 8.68 5.36
N GLU A 44 20.51 9.82 4.83
CA GLU A 44 19.25 10.50 5.19
C GLU A 44 18.01 9.60 5.11
N GLU A 45 17.89 8.77 4.07
CA GLU A 45 16.73 7.90 3.90
C GLU A 45 16.67 6.81 4.99
N CYS A 46 17.82 6.24 5.35
CA CYS A 46 17.94 5.31 6.46
C CYS A 46 17.62 5.99 7.80
N VAL A 47 18.04 7.25 8.00
CA VAL A 47 17.71 8.03 9.18
C VAL A 47 16.21 8.20 9.33
N GLY A 48 15.50 8.56 8.25
CA GLY A 48 14.04 8.68 8.26
C GLY A 48 13.33 7.39 8.68
N LEU A 49 13.85 6.23 8.28
CA LEU A 49 13.29 4.93 8.64
C LEU A 49 13.57 4.51 10.09
N LEU A 50 14.65 5.01 10.69
CA LEU A 50 15.17 4.57 11.98
C LEU A 50 14.90 5.57 13.12
N LEU A 51 14.10 6.62 12.90
CA LEU A 51 13.79 7.67 13.89
C LEU A 51 13.24 7.16 15.23
N LEU A 52 12.71 5.93 15.27
CA LEU A 52 12.29 5.26 16.52
C LEU A 52 13.44 5.10 17.54
N GLU A 53 14.69 5.12 17.08
CA GLU A 53 15.89 4.95 17.90
C GLU A 53 16.50 6.29 18.35
N ARG A 54 15.91 7.42 17.94
CA ARG A 54 16.47 8.77 18.14
C ARG A 54 16.84 9.07 19.59
N ASP A 55 15.95 8.71 20.50
CA ASP A 55 16.06 9.06 21.91
C ASP A 55 16.85 8.01 22.70
N LEU A 56 17.29 6.93 22.04
CA LEU A 56 18.21 5.95 22.64
C LEU A 56 19.60 6.57 22.76
N ARG A 57 20.28 6.22 23.85
CA ARG A 57 21.59 6.74 24.21
C ARG A 57 22.65 5.66 24.07
N ASP A 58 23.79 6.03 23.52
CA ASP A 58 24.95 5.15 23.47
C ASP A 58 25.60 4.98 24.85
N GLY A 59 26.70 4.23 24.91
CA GLY A 59 27.44 3.99 26.15
C GLY A 59 28.02 5.26 26.80
N GLU A 60 28.08 6.38 26.08
CA GLU A 60 28.53 7.68 26.59
C GLU A 60 27.36 8.60 26.92
N GLY A 61 26.11 8.11 26.80
CA GLY A 61 24.91 8.89 27.08
C GLY A 61 24.46 9.78 25.92
N ARG A 62 25.06 9.66 24.73
CA ARG A 62 24.76 10.50 23.57
C ARG A 62 23.67 9.90 22.68
N THR A 63 22.80 10.75 22.16
CA THR A 63 21.73 10.45 21.19
C THR A 63 22.26 10.52 19.76
N ALA A 64 21.50 9.99 18.80
CA ALA A 64 21.85 10.09 17.38
C ALA A 64 21.98 11.55 16.90
N ALA A 65 21.23 12.50 17.47
CA ALA A 65 21.31 13.92 17.14
C ALA A 65 22.67 14.55 17.53
N GLU A 66 23.29 14.07 18.61
CA GLU A 66 24.59 14.54 19.09
C GLU A 66 25.76 13.97 18.28
N HIS A 67 25.51 12.92 17.49
CA HIS A 67 26.44 12.37 16.51
C HIS A 67 26.28 12.96 15.10
N ALA A 68 25.22 13.74 14.85
CA ALA A 68 24.97 14.34 13.54
C ALA A 68 25.95 15.49 13.26
N VAL A 69 26.81 15.30 12.26
CA VAL A 69 27.80 16.28 11.82
C VAL A 69 27.21 17.38 10.94
N ASP A 70 26.13 17.11 10.21
CA ASP A 70 25.50 18.10 9.35
C ASP A 70 24.18 18.65 9.94
N GLU A 71 23.91 19.93 9.67
CA GLU A 71 22.77 20.65 10.24
C GLU A 71 21.42 20.13 9.71
N LYS A 72 21.39 19.58 8.49
CA LYS A 72 20.17 19.06 7.87
C LYS A 72 19.71 17.78 8.57
N MET A 73 20.63 16.85 8.81
CA MET A 73 20.41 15.62 9.55
C MET A 73 20.08 15.91 11.01
N ARG A 74 20.80 16.85 11.63
CA ARG A 74 20.47 17.32 12.97
C ARG A 74 19.06 17.90 13.02
N LYS A 75 18.62 18.66 12.01
CA LYS A 75 17.23 19.14 11.92
C LYS A 75 16.23 18.00 11.80
N VAL A 76 16.48 16.97 11.00
CA VAL A 76 15.61 15.79 10.88
C VAL A 76 15.51 15.02 12.20
N LEU A 77 16.61 14.90 12.94
CA LEU A 77 16.64 14.23 14.24
C LEU A 77 15.93 15.08 15.30
N VAL A 78 16.17 16.39 15.35
CA VAL A 78 15.62 17.28 16.39
C VAL A 78 14.17 17.69 16.11
N HIS A 79 13.76 17.83 14.85
CA HIS A 79 12.36 18.10 14.51
C HIS A 79 11.56 16.81 14.63
N GLN A 80 10.78 16.71 15.70
CA GLN A 80 9.74 15.70 15.76
C GLN A 80 8.73 15.96 14.64
N PRO A 81 8.41 14.98 13.79
CA PRO A 81 7.09 14.98 13.17
C PRO A 81 6.07 15.11 14.31
N SER A 82 5.18 16.09 14.26
CA SER A 82 4.07 16.14 15.20
C SER A 82 3.21 14.91 14.93
N PHE A 83 3.27 13.92 15.82
CA PHE A 83 2.40 12.77 15.75
C PHE A 83 1.05 13.10 16.39
N PRO A 84 -0.06 12.61 15.83
CA PRO A 84 -1.35 12.78 16.48
C PRO A 84 -1.34 12.06 17.83
N ARG A 85 -2.09 12.61 18.79
CA ARG A 85 -2.37 11.87 20.02
C ARG A 85 -3.28 10.70 19.67
N LEU A 86 -2.86 9.49 20.00
CA LEU A 86 -3.71 8.31 19.88
C LEU A 86 -4.66 8.24 21.10
N PRO A 87 -5.84 7.62 20.96
CA PRO A 87 -6.71 7.30 22.08
C PRO A 87 -5.97 6.58 23.21
N ASP A 88 -6.43 6.76 24.46
CA ASP A 88 -5.78 6.17 25.63
C ASP A 88 -5.75 4.62 25.55
N SER A 89 -6.75 4.00 24.89
CA SER A 89 -6.81 2.58 24.54
C SER A 89 -5.69 2.08 23.62
N LEU A 90 -5.03 3.01 22.91
CA LEU A 90 -3.88 2.77 22.03
C LEU A 90 -2.57 3.36 22.59
N SER A 91 -2.54 3.80 23.85
CA SER A 91 -1.33 4.33 24.51
C SER A 91 -0.10 3.41 24.46
N GLY A 92 -0.29 2.09 24.30
CA GLY A 92 0.80 1.14 24.12
C GLY A 92 1.45 1.15 22.72
N TYR A 93 0.87 1.85 21.75
CA TYR A 93 1.43 2.02 20.40
C TYR A 93 2.24 3.31 20.32
N HIS A 94 3.50 3.17 19.97
CA HIS A 94 4.41 4.30 19.83
C HIS A 94 4.58 4.60 18.34
N LEU A 95 4.08 5.76 17.89
CA LEU A 95 4.24 6.21 16.51
C LEU A 95 5.72 6.51 16.22
N THR A 96 6.23 6.03 15.10
CA THR A 96 7.67 6.07 14.77
C THR A 96 7.98 6.84 13.49
N ALA A 97 7.07 6.85 12.52
CA ALA A 97 7.26 7.55 11.25
C ALA A 97 5.93 7.82 10.56
N VAL A 98 5.88 8.82 9.68
CA VAL A 98 4.77 9.00 8.73
C VAL A 98 5.07 8.11 7.52
N LEU A 99 4.14 7.23 7.16
CA LEU A 99 4.22 6.37 5.98
C LEU A 99 3.55 6.98 4.76
N GLY A 100 2.42 7.68 4.98
CA GLY A 100 1.68 8.32 3.90
C GLY A 100 0.69 9.33 4.44
N ARG A 101 0.37 10.33 3.62
CA ARG A 101 -0.68 11.31 3.89
C ARG A 101 -1.66 11.26 2.73
N GLY A 102 -2.90 10.88 3.02
CA GLY A 102 -3.91 10.63 1.99
C GLY A 102 -5.19 11.42 2.22
N ALA A 103 -6.03 11.46 1.19
CA ALA A 103 -7.36 12.06 1.26
C ALA A 103 -8.25 11.40 2.33
N PHE A 104 -7.96 10.15 2.69
CA PHE A 104 -8.70 9.33 3.66
C PHE A 104 -8.01 9.24 5.04
N GLY A 105 -7.00 10.07 5.29
CA GLY A 105 -6.26 10.07 6.55
C GLY A 105 -4.77 9.81 6.39
N ASP A 106 -4.07 9.99 7.51
CA ASP A 106 -2.61 9.82 7.58
C ASP A 106 -2.28 8.42 8.09
N VAL A 107 -1.25 7.81 7.52
CA VAL A 107 -0.75 6.49 7.90
C VAL A 107 0.60 6.65 8.56
N TYR A 108 0.77 6.03 9.73
CA TYR A 108 1.96 6.08 10.54
C TYR A 108 2.50 4.69 10.78
N ALA A 109 3.82 4.52 10.81
CA ALA A 109 4.44 3.33 11.38
C ALA A 109 4.35 3.44 12.91
N ALA A 110 4.10 2.33 13.58
CA ALA A 110 4.09 2.28 15.03
C ALA A 110 4.66 0.95 15.56
N HIS A 111 5.07 0.97 16.83
CA HIS A 111 5.61 -0.18 17.53
C HIS A 111 4.86 -0.44 18.85
N LYS A 112 4.50 -1.70 19.09
CA LYS A 112 3.92 -2.17 20.36
C LYS A 112 4.43 -3.58 20.69
N GLY A 113 5.08 -3.72 21.84
CA GLY A 113 5.43 -5.04 22.40
C GLY A 113 6.28 -5.94 21.50
N GLY A 114 7.26 -5.38 20.76
CA GLY A 114 8.10 -6.14 19.83
C GLY A 114 7.51 -6.29 18.43
N ARG A 115 6.31 -5.76 18.17
CA ARG A 115 5.63 -5.86 16.88
C ARG A 115 5.47 -4.49 16.23
N ASN A 116 5.85 -4.42 14.96
CA ASN A 116 5.62 -3.25 14.12
C ASN A 116 4.26 -3.34 13.42
N VAL A 117 3.57 -2.21 13.36
CA VAL A 117 2.23 -2.07 12.77
C VAL A 117 2.16 -0.77 11.97
N ALA A 118 1.15 -0.67 11.11
CA ALA A 118 0.71 0.60 10.54
C ALA A 118 -0.52 1.10 11.31
N ILE A 119 -0.58 2.40 11.57
CA ILE A 119 -1.73 3.06 12.20
C ILE A 119 -2.24 4.12 11.23
N LYS A 120 -3.45 3.93 10.71
CA LYS A 120 -4.16 4.93 9.90
C LYS A 120 -5.07 5.75 10.82
N VAL A 121 -4.88 7.06 10.81
CA VAL A 121 -5.71 8.02 11.55
C VAL A 121 -6.55 8.79 10.55
N VAL A 122 -7.85 8.58 10.63
CA VAL A 122 -8.86 9.13 9.73
C VAL A 122 -9.56 10.28 10.44
N SER A 123 -9.41 11.51 9.95
CA SER A 123 -10.15 12.66 10.49
C SER A 123 -11.54 12.75 9.88
N LEU A 124 -12.58 12.71 10.70
CA LEU A 124 -13.97 12.89 10.26
C LEU A 124 -14.37 14.38 10.21
N GLY A 125 -13.53 15.26 10.76
CA GLY A 125 -13.74 16.70 10.78
C GLY A 125 -13.43 17.37 9.43
N GLY A 126 -14.23 18.37 9.04
CA GLY A 126 -14.00 19.19 7.85
C GLY A 126 -14.56 18.66 6.53
N TYR A 127 -15.07 17.43 6.50
CA TYR A 127 -15.70 16.85 5.29
C TYR A 127 -17.21 17.12 5.24
N ASN A 128 -17.73 17.26 4.03
CA ASN A 128 -19.17 17.24 3.77
C ASN A 128 -19.76 15.84 4.08
N VAL A 129 -21.09 15.71 3.99
CA VAL A 129 -21.79 14.45 4.34
C VAL A 129 -21.26 13.27 3.51
N GLU A 130 -21.05 13.46 2.20
CA GLU A 130 -20.55 12.42 1.30
C GLU A 130 -19.11 11.98 1.63
N GLY A 131 -18.22 12.93 1.92
CA GLY A 131 -16.84 12.64 2.30
C GLY A 131 -16.76 11.85 3.61
N ARG A 132 -17.59 12.19 4.61
CA ARG A 132 -17.67 11.42 5.86
C ARG A 132 -18.15 10.01 5.63
N GLU A 133 -19.06 9.80 4.69
CA GLU A 133 -19.56 8.47 4.38
C GLU A 133 -18.51 7.57 3.72
N LEU A 134 -17.65 8.13 2.87
CA LEU A 134 -16.50 7.40 2.32
C LEU A 134 -15.51 6.99 3.43
N LEU A 135 -15.25 7.88 4.39
CA LEU A 135 -14.36 7.60 5.52
C LEU A 135 -14.94 6.51 6.43
N ARG A 136 -16.25 6.56 6.72
CA ARG A 136 -16.94 5.53 7.53
C ARG A 136 -16.94 4.16 6.87
N ARG A 137 -17.03 4.08 5.55
CA ARG A 137 -17.05 2.78 4.86
C ARG A 137 -15.78 1.97 5.06
N GLU A 138 -14.61 2.59 4.96
CA GLU A 138 -13.35 1.87 5.20
C GLU A 138 -13.30 1.34 6.62
N VAL A 139 -13.72 2.17 7.57
CA VAL A 139 -13.81 1.87 8.99
C VAL A 139 -14.76 0.72 9.30
N GLU A 140 -15.89 0.61 8.60
CA GLU A 140 -16.88 -0.46 8.77
C GLU A 140 -16.48 -1.75 8.05
N ILE A 141 -15.96 -1.63 6.82
CA ILE A 141 -15.70 -2.78 5.96
C ILE A 141 -14.41 -3.48 6.37
N LEU A 142 -13.31 -2.75 6.49
CA LEU A 142 -11.98 -3.36 6.61
C LEU A 142 -11.84 -4.31 7.82
N PRO A 143 -12.35 -3.98 9.04
CA PRO A 143 -12.28 -4.90 10.17
C PRO A 143 -13.05 -6.22 9.97
N SER A 144 -14.00 -6.27 9.04
CA SER A 144 -14.78 -7.48 8.71
C SER A 144 -14.11 -8.39 7.67
N LEU A 145 -12.97 -7.97 7.10
CA LEU A 145 -12.27 -8.71 6.06
C LEU A 145 -11.13 -9.54 6.65
N ASP A 146 -11.10 -10.83 6.31
CA ASP A 146 -10.03 -11.75 6.66
C ASP A 146 -9.65 -12.58 5.43
N HIS A 147 -8.57 -12.18 4.76
CA HIS A 147 -8.06 -12.85 3.57
C HIS A 147 -6.55 -12.60 3.44
N PRO A 148 -5.73 -13.59 3.03
CA PRO A 148 -4.27 -13.43 2.95
C PRO A 148 -3.80 -12.32 2.01
N ASN A 149 -4.58 -11.98 0.97
CA ASN A 149 -4.26 -10.91 0.03
C ASN A 149 -5.02 -9.60 0.30
N ILE A 150 -5.54 -9.41 1.51
CA ILE A 150 -6.12 -8.14 1.97
C ILE A 150 -5.35 -7.69 3.21
N ILE A 151 -5.11 -6.38 3.33
CA ILE A 151 -4.44 -5.83 4.49
C ILE A 151 -5.23 -6.19 5.76
N ARG A 152 -4.56 -6.85 6.71
CA ARG A 152 -5.24 -7.25 7.94
C ARG A 152 -5.38 -6.07 8.88
N CYS A 153 -6.62 -5.74 9.24
CA CYS A 153 -6.91 -4.86 10.36
C CYS A 153 -6.87 -5.66 11.66
N ILE A 154 -5.99 -5.24 12.57
CA ILE A 154 -5.80 -5.84 13.89
C ILE A 154 -6.82 -5.27 14.87
N ARG A 155 -7.13 -3.98 14.73
CA ARG A 155 -8.05 -3.24 15.59
C ARG A 155 -8.51 -1.97 14.88
N GLY A 156 -9.78 -1.63 15.04
CA GLY A 156 -10.33 -0.31 14.70
C GLY A 156 -11.03 0.27 15.92
N GLU A 157 -10.90 1.58 16.14
CA GLU A 157 -11.68 2.28 17.17
C GLU A 157 -11.91 3.75 16.83
N GLU A 158 -13.05 4.26 17.26
CA GLU A 158 -13.39 5.68 17.19
C GLU A 158 -12.81 6.43 18.38
N ASN A 159 -12.35 7.65 18.12
CA ASN A 159 -11.87 8.60 19.10
C ASN A 159 -12.84 9.78 19.14
N ASP A 160 -13.84 9.68 20.02
CA ASP A 160 -14.91 10.67 20.17
C ASP A 160 -14.37 12.09 20.48
N LEU A 161 -13.26 12.19 21.20
CA LEU A 161 -12.68 13.47 21.63
C LEU A 161 -12.17 14.30 20.45
N ASP A 162 -11.58 13.64 19.44
CA ASP A 162 -10.96 14.30 18.29
C ASP A 162 -11.76 14.09 16.99
N SER A 163 -12.93 13.42 17.05
CA SER A 163 -13.70 13.01 15.86
C SER A 163 -12.82 12.30 14.81
N THR A 164 -11.98 11.38 15.29
CA THR A 164 -11.08 10.58 14.44
C THR A 164 -11.41 9.10 14.56
N TYR A 165 -11.12 8.34 13.52
CA TYR A 165 -11.10 6.88 13.59
C TYR A 165 -9.69 6.37 13.40
N VAL A 166 -9.31 5.38 14.20
CA VAL A 166 -7.95 4.82 14.19
C VAL A 166 -8.00 3.34 13.83
N LEU A 167 -7.30 2.99 12.76
CA LEU A 167 -7.13 1.61 12.29
C LEU A 167 -5.69 1.16 12.52
N VAL A 168 -5.52 0.10 13.31
CA VAL A 168 -4.23 -0.59 13.50
C VAL A 168 -4.18 -1.78 12.55
N MET A 169 -3.17 -1.83 11.71
CA MET A 169 -3.02 -2.78 10.60
C MET A 169 -1.63 -3.43 10.60
N ASP A 170 -1.47 -4.52 9.86
CA ASP A 170 -0.13 -5.06 9.59
C ASP A 170 0.74 -4.03 8.83
N LEU A 171 2.02 -3.96 9.20
CA LEU A 171 2.97 -3.10 8.49
C LEU A 171 3.49 -3.82 7.24
N CYS A 172 3.41 -3.15 6.09
CA CYS A 172 3.95 -3.62 4.82
C CYS A 172 5.29 -2.93 4.48
N CYS A 173 6.05 -3.50 3.55
CA CYS A 173 7.37 -3.04 3.14
C CYS A 173 7.35 -1.83 2.18
N GLY A 174 6.19 -1.56 1.58
CA GLY A 174 5.96 -0.52 0.58
C GLY A 174 4.76 -0.91 -0.27
N ASP A 175 4.56 -0.20 -1.37
CA ASP A 175 3.51 -0.48 -2.36
C ASP A 175 4.09 -0.87 -3.74
N LEU A 176 3.22 -1.38 -4.61
CA LEU A 176 3.60 -1.83 -5.94
C LEU A 176 4.01 -0.65 -6.84
N ARG A 177 3.49 0.56 -6.62
CA ARG A 177 3.89 1.77 -7.37
C ARG A 177 5.36 2.12 -7.11
N GLU A 178 5.75 2.13 -5.85
CA GLU A 178 7.13 2.37 -5.42
C GLU A 178 8.07 1.32 -6.02
N GLU A 179 7.69 0.04 -5.95
CA GLU A 179 8.46 -1.07 -6.52
C GLU A 179 8.62 -0.97 -8.05
N MET A 180 7.53 -0.66 -8.78
CA MET A 180 7.58 -0.42 -10.23
C MET A 180 8.50 0.75 -10.58
N SER A 181 8.42 1.84 -9.81
CA SER A 181 9.26 3.03 -10.01
C SER A 181 10.74 2.72 -9.78
N ARG A 182 11.04 1.92 -8.74
CA ARG A 182 12.39 1.46 -8.41
C ARG A 182 12.96 0.61 -9.54
N ARG A 183 12.21 -0.38 -10.03
CA ARG A 183 12.64 -1.24 -11.14
C ARG A 183 12.86 -0.47 -12.44
N LYS A 184 11.98 0.49 -12.74
CA LYS A 184 12.15 1.38 -13.89
C LYS A 184 13.45 2.18 -13.83
N LYS A 185 13.80 2.75 -12.67
CA LYS A 185 15.08 3.44 -12.45
C LYS A 185 16.29 2.49 -12.60
N ALA A 186 16.15 1.24 -12.19
CA ALA A 186 17.17 0.20 -12.33
C ALA A 186 17.20 -0.45 -13.73
N ASN A 187 16.36 0.00 -14.66
CA ASN A 187 16.18 -0.60 -15.99
C ASN A 187 15.93 -2.13 -15.94
N SER A 188 15.13 -2.55 -14.96
CA SER A 188 14.78 -3.95 -14.70
C SER A 188 13.30 -4.17 -15.02
N SER A 189 13.00 -5.19 -15.83
CA SER A 189 11.63 -5.56 -16.20
C SER A 189 11.10 -6.68 -15.31
N TYR A 190 9.77 -6.80 -15.21
CA TYR A 190 9.14 -7.94 -14.55
C TYR A 190 9.14 -9.16 -15.48
N SER A 191 9.50 -10.31 -14.91
CA SER A 191 9.32 -11.62 -15.53
C SER A 191 7.84 -12.01 -15.55
N ASP A 192 7.44 -12.90 -16.47
CA ASP A 192 6.06 -13.37 -16.55
C ASP A 192 5.60 -14.02 -15.24
N GLN A 193 6.48 -14.75 -14.55
CA GLN A 193 6.18 -15.38 -13.26
C GLN A 193 5.81 -14.35 -12.19
N GLU A 194 6.50 -13.21 -12.14
CA GLU A 194 6.20 -12.14 -11.18
C GLU A 194 4.88 -11.45 -11.52
N VAL A 195 4.59 -11.23 -12.80
CA VAL A 195 3.31 -10.65 -13.24
C VAL A 195 2.17 -11.62 -12.94
N TRP A 196 2.31 -12.90 -13.26
CA TRP A 196 1.34 -13.95 -12.93
C TRP A 196 1.07 -14.03 -11.43
N LYS A 197 2.13 -14.03 -10.60
CA LYS A 197 1.98 -14.03 -9.14
C LYS A 197 1.17 -12.82 -8.66
N THR A 198 1.50 -11.63 -9.16
CA THR A 198 0.83 -10.38 -8.77
C THR A 198 -0.64 -10.41 -9.19
N ILE A 199 -0.94 -10.79 -10.44
CA ILE A 199 -2.31 -10.90 -10.94
C ILE A 199 -3.11 -11.91 -10.10
N ARG A 200 -2.54 -13.09 -9.80
CA ARG A 200 -3.19 -14.11 -8.99
C ARG A 200 -3.54 -13.62 -7.60
N GLU A 201 -2.60 -12.99 -6.91
CA GLU A 201 -2.76 -12.55 -5.53
C GLU A 201 -3.79 -11.42 -5.42
N VAL A 202 -3.78 -10.47 -6.36
CA VAL A 202 -4.81 -9.42 -6.42
C VAL A 202 -6.16 -9.99 -6.84
N ALA A 203 -6.21 -10.91 -7.82
CA ALA A 203 -7.45 -11.57 -8.22
C ALA A 203 -8.07 -12.39 -7.08
N ALA A 204 -7.26 -13.03 -6.23
CA ALA A 204 -7.75 -13.73 -5.04
C ALA A 204 -8.44 -12.78 -4.06
N ALA A 205 -7.83 -11.62 -3.78
CA ALA A 205 -8.45 -10.58 -2.95
C ALA A 205 -9.77 -10.08 -3.55
N LEU A 206 -9.79 -9.79 -4.86
CA LEU A 206 -10.99 -9.33 -5.55
C LEU A 206 -12.10 -10.39 -5.55
N ALA A 207 -11.78 -11.66 -5.81
CA ALA A 207 -12.75 -12.75 -5.78
C ALA A 207 -13.42 -12.87 -4.40
N TYR A 208 -12.63 -12.77 -3.32
CA TYR A 208 -13.14 -12.76 -1.95
C TYR A 208 -14.08 -11.56 -1.67
N LEU A 209 -13.69 -10.35 -2.09
CA LEU A 209 -14.56 -9.16 -1.95
C LEU A 209 -15.86 -9.32 -2.74
N HIS A 210 -15.73 -9.81 -3.98
CA HIS A 210 -16.84 -10.00 -4.90
C HIS A 210 -17.84 -11.03 -4.37
N GLU A 211 -17.39 -12.09 -3.71
CA GLU A 211 -18.26 -13.07 -3.02
C GLU A 211 -19.08 -12.41 -1.92
N LYS A 212 -18.47 -11.48 -1.17
CA LYS A 212 -19.13 -10.64 -0.16
C LYS A 212 -19.95 -9.47 -0.73
N ARG A 213 -20.14 -9.42 -2.05
CA ARG A 213 -20.83 -8.34 -2.78
C ARG A 213 -20.20 -6.96 -2.58
N LEU A 214 -18.89 -6.92 -2.30
CA LEU A 214 -18.10 -5.70 -2.22
C LEU A 214 -17.37 -5.47 -3.54
N VAL A 215 -17.34 -4.23 -4.02
CA VAL A 215 -16.55 -3.79 -5.19
C VAL A 215 -15.54 -2.76 -4.73
N HIS A 216 -14.25 -2.97 -5.05
CA HIS A 216 -13.15 -2.15 -4.54
C HIS A 216 -13.13 -0.74 -5.13
N ARG A 217 -13.23 -0.63 -6.46
CA ARG A 217 -13.33 0.61 -7.27
C ARG A 217 -12.13 1.55 -7.31
N ASP A 218 -11.10 1.36 -6.48
CA ASP A 218 -9.85 2.11 -6.59
C ASP A 218 -8.62 1.21 -6.63
N LEU A 219 -8.69 0.13 -7.41
CA LEU A 219 -7.52 -0.71 -7.63
C LEU A 219 -6.50 0.02 -8.51
N LYS A 220 -5.30 0.18 -7.99
CA LYS A 220 -4.12 0.77 -8.65
C LYS A 220 -2.85 0.25 -7.93
N PRO A 221 -1.65 0.40 -8.52
CA PRO A 221 -0.42 -0.07 -7.88
C PRO A 221 -0.18 0.51 -6.48
N ASP A 222 -0.57 1.77 -6.26
CA ASP A 222 -0.47 2.45 -4.96
C ASP A 222 -1.30 1.78 -3.85
N ASN A 223 -2.38 1.07 -4.22
CA ASN A 223 -3.27 0.36 -3.30
C ASN A 223 -2.97 -1.15 -3.21
N VAL A 224 -1.86 -1.61 -3.80
CA VAL A 224 -1.36 -2.98 -3.66
C VAL A 224 -0.07 -2.94 -2.85
N LEU A 225 -0.16 -3.24 -1.55
CA LEU A 225 0.99 -3.27 -0.65
C LEU A 225 1.78 -4.57 -0.79
N ILE A 226 3.06 -4.52 -0.44
CA ILE A 226 3.94 -5.69 -0.41
C ILE A 226 4.18 -6.08 1.05
N ALA A 227 3.65 -7.24 1.45
CA ALA A 227 3.87 -7.80 2.78
C ALA A 227 5.34 -8.23 2.98
N SER A 228 5.74 -8.43 4.24
CA SER A 228 7.12 -8.82 4.60
C SER A 228 7.59 -10.15 4.00
N ASP A 229 6.67 -11.04 3.65
CA ASP A 229 6.94 -12.30 2.95
C ASP A 229 6.82 -12.20 1.42
N GLY A 230 6.67 -10.97 0.90
CA GLY A 230 6.60 -10.67 -0.52
C GLY A 230 5.25 -10.96 -1.17
N ARG A 231 4.18 -11.22 -0.40
CA ARG A 231 2.82 -11.28 -0.95
C ARG A 231 2.27 -9.89 -1.25
N CYS A 232 1.49 -9.78 -2.32
CA CYS A 232 0.66 -8.62 -2.60
C CYS A 232 -0.59 -8.64 -1.70
N VAL A 233 -0.87 -7.52 -1.05
CA VAL A 233 -2.06 -7.32 -0.21
C VAL A 233 -2.79 -6.04 -0.62
N LEU A 234 -4.09 -6.15 -0.86
CA LEU A 234 -4.94 -5.04 -1.25
C LEU A 234 -5.29 -4.17 -0.03
N THR A 235 -5.26 -2.84 -0.21
CA THR A 235 -5.57 -1.84 0.83
C THR A 235 -6.48 -0.74 0.27
N ASP A 236 -6.85 0.21 1.14
CA ASP A 236 -7.61 1.43 0.84
C ASP A 236 -9.04 1.20 0.35
N PHE A 237 -9.91 0.92 1.32
CA PHE A 237 -11.32 0.60 1.08
C PHE A 237 -12.26 1.81 1.13
N GLY A 238 -11.73 3.05 1.15
CA GLY A 238 -12.52 4.28 1.23
C GLY A 238 -13.51 4.46 0.08
N LEU A 239 -13.19 3.89 -1.09
CA LEU A 239 -14.08 3.86 -2.26
C LEU A 239 -14.83 2.53 -2.42
N THR A 240 -14.73 1.59 -1.49
CA THR A 240 -15.48 0.33 -1.59
C THR A 240 -16.98 0.59 -1.46
N LYS A 241 -17.80 -0.21 -2.15
CA LYS A 241 -19.26 -0.13 -2.01
C LYS A 241 -19.91 -1.50 -2.10
N VAL A 242 -20.94 -1.68 -1.27
CA VAL A 242 -21.80 -2.87 -1.23
C VAL A 242 -22.75 -2.82 -2.43
N LEU A 243 -22.87 -3.92 -3.17
CA LEU A 243 -23.88 -4.06 -4.20
C LEU A 243 -25.25 -4.30 -3.54
N GLY A 244 -26.21 -3.40 -3.81
CA GLY A 244 -27.62 -3.60 -3.44
C GLY A 244 -28.31 -4.63 -4.33
N ASP A 245 -29.59 -4.91 -4.06
CA ASP A 245 -30.39 -5.91 -4.81
C ASP A 245 -30.49 -5.59 -6.31
N SER A 246 -30.51 -4.30 -6.66
CA SER A 246 -30.17 -3.82 -7.99
C SER A 246 -28.63 -3.77 -8.09
N SER A 247 -28.05 -4.83 -8.66
CA SER A 247 -26.60 -5.12 -8.73
C SER A 247 -25.74 -4.14 -9.54
N ARG A 248 -26.08 -2.84 -9.55
CA ARG A 248 -25.61 -1.79 -10.47
C ARG A 248 -25.33 -0.49 -9.72
N MET A 249 -24.30 0.24 -10.15
CA MET A 249 -23.79 1.44 -9.47
C MET A 249 -23.60 2.58 -10.47
N ALA A 250 -23.86 3.84 -10.08
CA ALA A 250 -23.76 5.01 -10.98
C ALA A 250 -22.83 6.13 -10.46
N THR A 251 -22.01 5.87 -9.44
CA THR A 251 -21.16 6.90 -8.82
C THR A 251 -19.80 6.97 -9.52
N PHE A 252 -19.37 8.16 -9.96
CA PHE A 252 -18.05 8.41 -10.52
C PHE A 252 -16.98 8.50 -9.42
N ALA A 253 -16.12 7.49 -9.28
CA ALA A 253 -15.08 7.43 -8.26
C ALA A 253 -13.93 6.51 -8.70
N GLY A 254 -12.71 6.76 -8.20
CA GLY A 254 -11.49 6.01 -8.50
C GLY A 254 -10.36 6.89 -9.05
N THR A 255 -9.31 6.27 -9.56
CA THR A 255 -8.16 6.95 -10.18
C THR A 255 -8.23 6.83 -11.70
N LEU A 256 -8.36 7.95 -12.42
CA LEU A 256 -8.78 8.02 -13.83
C LEU A 256 -8.13 6.99 -14.77
N PRO A 257 -6.80 6.75 -14.78
CA PRO A 257 -6.18 5.81 -15.71
C PRO A 257 -6.57 4.35 -15.49
N TYR A 258 -7.04 3.98 -14.30
CA TYR A 258 -7.44 2.62 -13.92
C TYR A 258 -8.95 2.40 -13.96
N MET A 259 -9.74 3.46 -14.14
CA MET A 259 -11.19 3.36 -14.22
C MET A 259 -11.64 2.70 -15.52
N ALA A 260 -12.66 1.87 -15.43
CA ALA A 260 -13.25 1.20 -16.59
C ALA A 260 -14.04 2.18 -17.49
N PRO A 261 -14.21 1.88 -18.79
CA PRO A 261 -14.92 2.76 -19.73
C PRO A 261 -16.36 3.09 -19.29
N GLU A 262 -17.09 2.10 -18.76
CA GLU A 262 -18.48 2.26 -18.33
C GLU A 262 -18.63 3.23 -17.15
N ILE A 263 -17.59 3.37 -16.30
CA ILE A 263 -17.60 4.37 -15.22
C ILE A 263 -17.52 5.78 -15.81
N HIS A 264 -16.65 5.98 -16.81
CA HIS A 264 -16.48 7.28 -17.47
C HIS A 264 -17.73 7.73 -18.24
N GLN A 265 -18.50 6.78 -18.74
CA GLN A 265 -19.74 7.00 -19.47
C GLN A 265 -20.94 7.23 -18.55
N GLY A 266 -20.76 7.16 -17.22
CA GLY A 266 -21.83 7.30 -16.24
C GLY A 266 -22.82 6.13 -16.26
N GLU A 267 -22.42 4.99 -16.83
CA GLU A 267 -23.26 3.82 -16.92
C GLU A 267 -23.33 3.08 -15.58
N ASN A 268 -24.33 2.21 -15.50
CA ASN A 268 -24.47 1.31 -14.37
C ASN A 268 -23.42 0.20 -14.43
N TYR A 269 -22.50 0.18 -13.46
CA TYR A 269 -21.39 -0.79 -13.43
C TYR A 269 -21.50 -1.82 -12.31
N ASN A 270 -20.68 -2.88 -12.40
CA ASN A 270 -20.64 -4.01 -11.46
C ASN A 270 -19.18 -4.37 -11.06
N LYS A 271 -18.97 -5.59 -10.56
CA LYS A 271 -17.67 -6.18 -10.16
C LYS A 271 -16.59 -6.17 -11.26
N SER A 272 -16.98 -6.15 -12.53
CA SER A 272 -16.11 -6.14 -13.72
C SER A 272 -15.16 -4.96 -13.79
N VAL A 273 -15.46 -3.86 -13.09
CA VAL A 273 -14.60 -2.67 -13.05
C VAL A 273 -13.29 -2.93 -12.32
N ASP A 274 -13.30 -3.80 -11.31
CA ASP A 274 -12.09 -4.18 -10.59
C ASP A 274 -11.20 -5.09 -11.47
N VAL A 275 -11.81 -5.92 -12.33
CA VAL A 275 -11.09 -6.76 -13.29
C VAL A 275 -10.43 -5.91 -14.38
N TRP A 276 -11.12 -4.88 -14.88
CA TRP A 276 -10.51 -3.90 -15.77
C TRP A 276 -9.29 -3.24 -15.13
N ALA A 277 -9.43 -2.73 -13.90
CA ALA A 277 -8.34 -2.10 -13.18
C ALA A 277 -7.15 -3.05 -12.98
N LEU A 278 -7.41 -4.34 -12.69
CA LEU A 278 -6.38 -5.37 -12.62
C LEU A 278 -5.70 -5.60 -13.99
N GLY A 279 -6.46 -5.55 -15.09
CA GLY A 279 -5.92 -5.57 -16.45
C GLY A 279 -4.98 -4.42 -16.73
N VAL A 280 -5.34 -3.20 -16.30
CA VAL A 280 -4.47 -2.01 -16.43
C VAL A 280 -3.18 -2.20 -15.64
N VAL A 281 -3.26 -2.69 -14.39
CA VAL A 281 -2.09 -3.01 -13.56
C VAL A 281 -1.21 -4.07 -14.24
N GLY A 282 -1.80 -5.17 -14.74
CA GLY A 282 -1.08 -6.23 -15.43
C GLY A 282 -0.36 -5.75 -16.69
N TYR A 283 -1.03 -4.91 -17.50
CA TYR A 283 -0.44 -4.28 -18.67
C TYR A 283 0.76 -3.40 -18.29
N GLU A 284 0.62 -2.59 -17.23
CA GLU A 284 1.67 -1.69 -16.80
C GLU A 284 2.88 -2.44 -16.23
N LEU A 285 2.67 -3.56 -15.52
CA LEU A 285 3.76 -4.44 -15.09
C LEU A 285 4.51 -5.06 -16.28
N CYS A 286 3.80 -5.41 -17.36
CA CYS A 286 4.40 -5.99 -18.55
C CYS A 286 5.22 -4.98 -19.38
N THR A 287 4.77 -3.73 -19.45
CA THR A 287 5.26 -2.74 -20.43
C THR A 287 5.94 -1.51 -19.81
N GLY A 288 5.75 -1.29 -18.51
CA GLY A 288 6.20 -0.08 -17.80
C GLY A 288 5.44 1.20 -18.18
N ARG A 289 4.30 1.08 -18.88
CA ARG A 289 3.47 2.18 -19.38
C ARG A 289 2.00 1.86 -19.19
N LEU A 290 1.16 2.88 -19.08
CA LEU A 290 -0.29 2.71 -19.10
C LEU A 290 -0.77 2.27 -20.51
N PRO A 291 -1.84 1.47 -20.62
CA PRO A 291 -2.39 1.04 -21.91
C PRO A 291 -3.03 2.20 -22.69
N PHE A 292 -3.59 3.19 -21.99
CA PHE A 292 -4.28 4.33 -22.60
C PHE A 292 -3.64 5.64 -22.14
N SER A 293 -3.53 6.59 -23.07
CA SER A 293 -2.88 7.88 -22.81
C SER A 293 -3.77 8.88 -22.07
N ASN A 294 -5.09 8.73 -22.16
CA ASN A 294 -6.08 9.62 -21.55
C ASN A 294 -7.47 8.94 -21.48
N VAL A 295 -8.44 9.63 -20.87
CA VAL A 295 -9.81 9.14 -20.69
C VAL A 295 -10.55 8.88 -22.01
N ILE A 296 -10.28 9.66 -23.06
CA ILE A 296 -10.91 9.46 -24.37
C ILE A 296 -10.42 8.14 -24.97
N ALA A 297 -9.11 7.89 -24.92
CA ALA A 297 -8.51 6.62 -25.36
C ALA A 297 -9.09 5.41 -24.60
N ILE A 298 -9.33 5.54 -23.29
CA ILE A 298 -10.02 4.49 -22.51
C ILE A 298 -11.39 4.16 -23.10
N ALA A 299 -12.13 5.13 -23.62
CA ALA A 299 -13.46 4.90 -24.17
C ALA A 299 -13.46 4.34 -25.59
N VAL A 300 -12.50 4.74 -26.45
CA VAL A 300 -12.61 4.50 -27.91
C VAL A 300 -11.49 3.67 -28.53
N GLU A 301 -10.32 3.60 -27.91
CA GLU A 301 -9.17 2.87 -28.47
C GLU A 301 -9.16 1.41 -27.98
N GLU A 302 -8.82 0.46 -28.84
CA GLU A 302 -8.59 -0.91 -28.40
C GLU A 302 -7.33 -1.00 -27.50
N PRO A 303 -7.30 -1.92 -26.52
CA PRO A 303 -6.11 -2.14 -25.70
C PRO A 303 -4.90 -2.48 -26.59
N PRO A 304 -3.73 -1.84 -26.39
CA PRO A 304 -2.54 -2.19 -27.16
C PRO A 304 -2.12 -3.64 -26.91
N VAL A 305 -1.52 -4.27 -27.93
CA VAL A 305 -1.04 -5.64 -27.84
C VAL A 305 0.24 -5.69 -26.99
N ILE A 306 0.30 -6.64 -26.05
CA ILE A 306 1.52 -6.96 -25.30
C ILE A 306 2.29 -8.00 -26.10
N GLU A 307 3.39 -7.59 -26.73
CA GLU A 307 4.23 -8.49 -27.54
C GLU A 307 4.99 -9.49 -26.66
N GLY A 308 5.11 -10.74 -27.15
CA GLY A 308 6.04 -11.72 -26.60
C GLY A 308 5.68 -12.35 -25.25
N ARG A 309 4.44 -12.20 -24.75
CA ARG A 309 4.01 -12.75 -23.44
C ARG A 309 2.88 -13.80 -23.50
N GLY A 310 2.59 -14.35 -24.68
CA GLY A 310 1.69 -15.51 -24.85
C GLY A 310 0.35 -15.42 -24.10
N GLU A 311 0.05 -16.44 -23.30
CA GLU A 311 -1.18 -16.55 -22.50
C GLU A 311 -1.37 -15.39 -21.50
N LEU A 312 -0.28 -14.83 -20.98
CA LEU A 312 -0.35 -13.68 -20.07
C LEU A 312 -0.91 -12.45 -20.79
N ALA A 313 -0.42 -12.19 -22.01
CA ALA A 313 -0.95 -11.12 -22.85
C ALA A 313 -2.42 -11.35 -23.21
N ALA A 314 -2.80 -12.59 -23.53
CA ALA A 314 -4.18 -12.96 -23.87
C ALA A 314 -5.15 -12.73 -22.69
N LEU A 315 -4.76 -13.13 -21.47
CA LEU A 315 -5.57 -12.86 -20.28
C LEU A 315 -5.70 -11.36 -20.01
N ILE A 316 -4.60 -10.61 -20.05
CA ILE A 316 -4.63 -9.16 -19.82
C ILE A 316 -5.52 -8.46 -20.85
N SER A 317 -5.45 -8.88 -22.12
CA SER A 317 -6.31 -8.35 -23.18
C SER A 317 -7.80 -8.59 -22.87
N ARG A 318 -8.19 -9.80 -22.41
CA ARG A 318 -9.60 -10.08 -22.01
C ARG A 318 -10.03 -9.30 -20.77
N MET A 319 -9.15 -9.05 -19.80
CA MET A 319 -9.46 -8.18 -18.66
C MET A 319 -9.74 -6.73 -19.10
N LEU A 320 -9.11 -6.30 -20.21
CA LEU A 320 -9.27 -4.98 -20.82
C LEU A 320 -10.34 -4.92 -21.93
N SER A 321 -11.24 -5.92 -22.02
CA SER A 321 -12.39 -5.86 -22.93
C SER A 321 -13.29 -4.67 -22.64
N LYS A 322 -13.73 -3.95 -23.67
CA LYS A 322 -14.61 -2.77 -23.50
C LYS A 322 -15.98 -3.15 -22.95
N ASP A 323 -16.61 -4.19 -23.50
CA ASP A 323 -17.85 -4.73 -22.92
C ASP A 323 -17.52 -5.42 -21.59
N PRO A 324 -18.12 -4.97 -20.46
CA PRO A 324 -17.91 -5.58 -19.16
C PRO A 324 -18.26 -7.07 -19.09
N LYS A 325 -19.13 -7.58 -19.97
CA LYS A 325 -19.55 -8.99 -20.01
C LYS A 325 -18.52 -9.91 -20.62
N ASP A 326 -17.63 -9.37 -21.46
CA ASP A 326 -16.57 -10.12 -22.11
C ASP A 326 -15.33 -10.24 -21.22
N ARG A 327 -15.32 -9.53 -20.08
CA ARG A 327 -14.26 -9.65 -19.08
C ARG A 327 -14.46 -10.92 -18.26
N PRO A 328 -13.40 -11.70 -17.96
CA PRO A 328 -13.48 -12.79 -17.00
C PRO A 328 -13.87 -12.23 -15.62
N THR A 329 -14.50 -13.05 -14.77
CA THR A 329 -14.66 -12.66 -13.36
C THR A 329 -13.33 -12.75 -12.62
N ALA A 330 -13.19 -12.09 -11.47
CA ALA A 330 -11.99 -12.23 -10.63
C ALA A 330 -11.73 -13.70 -10.24
N ARG A 331 -12.79 -14.51 -10.12
CA ARG A 331 -12.69 -15.95 -9.87
C ARG A 331 -12.14 -16.70 -11.09
N ASP A 332 -12.62 -16.40 -12.28
CA ASP A 332 -12.12 -17.01 -13.53
C ASP A 332 -10.63 -16.68 -13.73
N VAL A 333 -10.23 -15.43 -13.49
CA VAL A 333 -8.82 -14.99 -13.52
C VAL A 333 -7.98 -15.83 -12.55
N LEU A 334 -8.43 -15.98 -11.30
CA LEU A 334 -7.73 -16.77 -10.28
C LEU A 334 -7.53 -18.23 -10.70
N GLU A 335 -8.56 -18.86 -11.26
CA GLU A 335 -8.53 -20.27 -11.69
C GLU A 335 -7.68 -20.49 -12.94
N GLU A 336 -7.64 -19.52 -13.84
CA GLU A 336 -6.76 -19.55 -15.01
C GLU A 336 -5.29 -19.41 -14.63
N VAL A 337 -4.95 -18.46 -13.77
CA VAL A 337 -3.56 -18.27 -13.32
C VAL A 337 -3.09 -19.51 -12.54
N GLY A 338 -3.97 -20.13 -11.76
CA GLY A 338 -3.67 -21.39 -11.05
C GLY A 338 -3.26 -22.53 -11.98
N ARG A 339 -3.77 -22.58 -13.21
CA ARG A 339 -3.39 -23.58 -14.22
C ARG A 339 -2.04 -23.31 -14.89
N GLN A 340 -1.58 -22.05 -14.88
CA GLN A 340 -0.32 -21.63 -15.51
C GLN A 340 0.89 -21.70 -14.56
N LEU A 341 0.66 -21.81 -13.25
CA LEU A 341 1.70 -21.86 -12.21
C LEU A 341 1.96 -23.28 -11.65
N LEU A 342 1.30 -24.30 -12.20
CA LEU A 342 1.50 -25.73 -11.89
C LEU A 342 2.35 -26.40 -12.97
#